data_AF-A0A7D5UMV9-F1
#
_entry.id   AF-A0A7D5UMV9-F1
#
_cell.length_a   1.000
_cell.length_b   1.000
_cell.length_c   1.000
_cell.angle_alpha   90.00
_cell.angle_beta   90.00
_cell.angle_gamma   90.00
#
_symmetry.space_group_name_H-M   'P 1'
#
loop_
_entity.id
_entity.type
_entity.pdbx_description
1 polymer ?
#
loop_
_entity_poly.entity_id
_entity_poly.type
_entity_poly.pdbx_seq_one_letter_code
_entity_poly.pdbx_strand_id
1 'polypeptide(L)' 'MTASVLNIEIEFRKIDLFNAENKALFYEKINPLQKLPALGIDHEIICDSHAIALYLCRKCENQDLYPRHP' A
#
# COMPACT_ATOMS: atom_id res chain seq x y z
N MET A 1 -9.37 -0.26 3.15
CA MET A 1 -10.47 -1.05 2.56
C MET A 1 -9.96 -2.41 2.09
N THR A 2 -9.09 -2.52 1.08
CA THR A 2 -8.62 -3.82 0.53
C THR A 2 -8.03 -4.78 1.57
N ALA A 3 -7.06 -4.35 2.38
CA ALA A 3 -6.47 -5.20 3.43
C ALA A 3 -7.49 -5.68 4.46
N SER A 4 -8.44 -4.81 4.86
CA SER A 4 -9.50 -5.15 5.80
C SER A 4 -10.49 -6.17 5.23
N VAL A 5 -10.85 -6.06 3.96
CA VAL A 5 -11.73 -7.02 3.26
C VAL A 5 -11.06 -8.39 3.13
N LEU A 6 -9.75 -8.40 2.91
CA LEU A 6 -8.95 -9.61 2.77
C LEU A 6 -8.53 -10.23 4.12
N ASN A 7 -8.96 -9.65 5.26
CA ASN A 7 -8.55 -10.04 6.61
C ASN A 7 -7.02 -10.15 6.79
N ILE A 8 -6.26 -9.26 6.16
CA ILE A 8 -4.80 -9.21 6.28
C ILE A 8 -4.46 -8.28 7.45
N GLU A 9 -3.72 -8.80 8.42
CA GLU A 9 -3.07 -7.96 9.42
C GLU A 9 -1.92 -7.19 8.77
N ILE A 10 -2.07 -5.86 8.72
CA ILE A 10 -1.04 -4.93 8.23
C ILE A 10 -0.67 -3.95 9.35
N GLU A 11 0.60 -3.61 9.43
CA GLU A 11 1.06 -2.52 10.28
C GLU A 11 0.66 -1.19 9.63
N PHE A 12 -0.45 -0.59 10.09
CA PHE A 12 -0.89 0.70 9.58
C PHE A 12 -0.13 1.83 10.27
N ARG A 13 0.73 2.52 9.51
CA ARG A 13 1.36 3.77 9.96
C ARG A 13 0.56 4.96 9.44
N LYS A 14 -0.02 5.73 10.37
CA LYS A 14 -0.71 6.97 10.06
C LYS A 14 0.32 8.05 9.71
N ILE A 15 0.14 8.67 8.54
CA ILE A 15 0.92 9.84 8.10
C ILE A 15 0.00 11.06 8.14
N ASP A 16 0.42 12.11 8.84
CA ASP A 16 -0.33 13.35 8.94
C ASP A 16 -0.08 14.25 7.72
N LEU A 17 -1.10 14.34 6.87
CA LEU A 17 -1.08 15.19 5.68
C LEU A 17 -1.22 16.68 6.00
N PHE A 18 -1.83 17.06 7.12
CA PHE A 18 -1.98 18.46 7.51
C PHE A 18 -0.64 19.03 7.98
N ASN A 19 0.16 18.21 8.64
CA ASN A 19 1.54 18.53 9.01
C ASN A 19 2.56 18.24 7.89
N ALA A 20 2.09 17.85 6.71
CA ALA A 20 2.91 17.51 5.55
C ALA A 20 3.99 16.43 5.83
N GLU A 21 3.69 15.46 6.70
CA GLU A 21 4.63 14.39 7.06
C GLU A 21 5.02 13.52 5.85
N ASN A 22 4.16 13.43 4.83
CA ASN A 22 4.48 12.76 3.58
C ASN A 22 5.61 13.44 2.78
N LYS A 23 5.97 14.68 3.12
CA LYS A 23 7.11 15.43 2.54
C LYS A 23 8.36 15.37 3.41
N ALA A 24 8.29 14.75 4.59
CA ALA A 24 9.44 14.63 5.45
C ALA A 24 10.46 13.67 4.86
N LEU A 25 11.74 13.88 5.18
CA LEU A 25 12.86 13.08 4.68
C LEU A 25 12.72 11.58 4.98
N PHE A 26 12.03 11.21 6.05
CA PHE A 26 11.78 9.80 6.38
C PHE A 26 10.83 9.14 5.36
N TYR A 27 9.82 9.87 4.88
CA TYR A 27 8.83 9.35 3.93
C TYR A 27 9.36 9.43 2.50
N GLU A 28 10.19 10.43 2.18
CA GLU A 28 10.88 10.53 0.88
C GLU A 28 11.75 9.30 0.59
N LYS A 29 12.41 8.74 1.61
CA LYS A 29 13.17 7.48 1.49
C LYS A 29 12.28 6.28 1.15
N ILE A 30 11.00 6.32 1.51
CA ILE A 30 10.04 5.25 1.25
C ILE A 30 9.44 5.43 -0.14
N ASN A 31 8.87 6.61 -0.39
CA ASN A 31 8.34 6.99 -1.68
C ASN A 31 8.97 8.32 -2.14
N PRO A 32 9.91 8.29 -3.09
CA PRO A 32 10.52 9.51 -3.65
C PRO A 32 9.51 10.49 -4.24
N LEU A 33 8.34 10.01 -4.65
CA LEU A 33 7.25 10.86 -5.15
C LEU A 33 6.47 11.56 -4.03
N GLN A 34 6.74 11.25 -2.76
CA GLN A 34 6.11 11.82 -1.57
C GLN A 34 4.57 11.69 -1.58
N LYS A 35 4.07 10.64 -2.24
CA LYS A 35 2.62 10.34 -2.35
C LYS A 35 2.23 9.18 -1.45
N LEU A 36 0.98 9.21 -1.02
CA LEU A 36 0.32 8.09 -0.37
C LEU A 36 -0.57 7.38 -1.40
N PRO A 37 -0.88 6.08 -1.22
CA PRO A 37 -0.34 5.15 -0.21
C PRO A 37 1.02 4.53 -0.63
N ALA A 38 1.76 3.98 0.33
CA ALA A 38 2.94 3.13 0.09
C ALA A 38 2.88 1.88 0.98
N LEU A 39 3.33 0.74 0.47
CA LEU A 39 3.39 -0.54 1.17
C LEU A 39 4.84 -1.04 1.20
N GLY A 40 5.38 -1.26 2.40
CA GLY A 40 6.65 -1.96 2.59
C GLY A 40 6.43 -3.47 2.71
N ILE A 41 7.21 -4.25 1.98
CA ILE A 41 7.19 -5.72 2.00
C ILE A 41 8.64 -6.17 2.12
N ASP A 42 9.05 -6.61 3.31
CA ASP A 42 10.44 -7.01 3.60
C ASP A 42 11.48 -5.97 3.13
N HIS A 43 12.07 -6.17 1.94
CA HIS A 43 13.10 -5.30 1.35
C HIS A 43 12.60 -4.50 0.12
N GLU A 44 11.31 -4.61 -0.21
CA GLU A 44 10.68 -3.95 -1.35
C GLU A 44 9.63 -2.94 -0.90
N ILE A 45 9.39 -1.92 -1.74
CA ILE A 45 8.38 -0.90 -1.50
C ILE A 45 7.53 -0.75 -2.75
N ILE A 46 6.22 -0.82 -2.59
CA ILE A 46 5.24 -0.56 -3.64
C ILE A 46 4.55 0.77 -3.34
N CYS A 47 4.67 1.72 -4.26
CA CYS A 47 4.12 3.07 -4.10
C CYS A 47 2.86 3.32 -4.95
N ASP A 48 2.43 2.34 -5.75
CA ASP A 48 1.25 2.45 -6.59
C ASP A 48 0.05 1.79 -5.92
N SER A 49 -1.04 2.53 -5.73
CA SER A 49 -2.22 2.03 -5.02
C SER A 49 -2.85 0.81 -5.69
N HIS A 50 -2.82 0.72 -7.03
CA HIS A 50 -3.37 -0.40 -7.77
C HIS A 50 -2.45 -1.62 -7.66
N ALA A 51 -1.14 -1.43 -7.76
CA ALA A 51 -0.17 -2.49 -7.54
C ALA A 51 -0.23 -3.05 -6.11
N ILE A 52 -0.42 -2.19 -5.09
CA ILE A 52 -0.63 -2.60 -3.70
C ILE A 52 -1.86 -3.50 -3.59
N ALA A 53 -3.00 -3.08 -4.16
CA ALA A 53 -4.24 -3.85 -4.11
C ALA A 53 -4.07 -5.22 -4.80
N LEU A 54 -3.46 -5.25 -5.99
CA LEU A 54 -3.16 -6.49 -6.69
C LEU A 54 -2.23 -7.42 -5.89
N TYR A 55 -1.19 -6.87 -5.25
CA TYR A 55 -0.29 -7.64 -4.41
C TYR A 55 -1.04 -8.29 -3.24
N LEU A 56 -1.90 -7.53 -2.55
CA LEU A 56 -2.70 -8.04 -1.43
C LEU A 56 -3.68 -9.13 -1.88
N CYS A 57 -4.36 -8.95 -3.01
CA CYS A 57 -5.25 -9.97 -3.58
C CYS A 57 -4.50 -11.25 -3.93
N ARG A 58 -3.32 -11.14 -4.54
CA ARG A 58 -2.46 -12.28 -4.88
C ARG A 58 -1.97 -13.00 -3.62
N LYS A 59 -1.57 -12.26 -2.58
CA LYS A 59 -1.07 -12.82 -1.32
C LYS A 59 -2.12 -13.64 -0.57
N CYS A 60 -3.39 -13.24 -0.62
CA CYS A 60 -4.48 -13.97 0.03
C CYS A 60 -5.12 -15.06 -0.85
N GLU A 61 -4.60 -15.31 -2.05
CA GLU A 61 -5.24 -16.15 -3.08
C GLU A 61 -6.70 -15.75 -3.38
N ASN A 62 -7.12 -14.57 -2.93
CA ASN A 62 -8.47 -14.07 -3.00
C ASN A 62 -8.55 -13.08 -4.16
N GLN A 63 -8.91 -13.64 -5.31
CA GLN A 63 -9.02 -12.91 -6.56
C GLN A 63 -10.43 -12.36 -6.79
N ASP A 64 -11.35 -12.44 -5.82
CA ASP A 64 -12.74 -12.00 -6.02
C ASP A 64 -12.85 -10.48 -6.23
N LEU A 65 -11.81 -9.73 -5.88
CA LEU A 65 -11.72 -8.29 -6.10
C LEU A 65 -11.33 -7.89 -7.53
N TYR A 66 -10.87 -8.82 -8.36
CA TYR A 66 -10.46 -8.55 -9.74
C TYR A 66 -11.00 -9.61 -10.71
N PRO A 67 -11.50 -9.21 -11.89
CA PRO A 67 -11.96 -10.17 -12.90
C PRO A 67 -10.80 -11.05 -13.39
N ARG A 68 -11.07 -12.35 -13.56
CA ARG A 68 -10.09 -13.34 -14.04
C ARG A 68 -9.87 -13.30 -15.56
N HIS A 69 -10.80 -12.69 -16.28
CA HIS A 69 -10.78 -12.61 -17.74
C HIS A 69 -10.99 -11.15 -18.18
N PRO A 70 -10.34 -10.70 -19.28
CA PRO A 70 -10.52 -9.36 -19.84
C PRO A 70 -11.94 -9.10 -20.33
#